data_AF-A0A7Z6M984-F1
#
_entry.id   AF-A0A7Z6M984-F1
#
_cell.length_a   1.000
_cell.length_b   1.000
_cell.length_c   1.000
_cell.angle_alpha   90.00
_cell.angle_beta   90.00
_cell.angle_gamma   90.00
#
_symmetry.space_group_name_H-M   'P 1'
#
loop_
_entity.id
_entity.type
_entity.pdbx_description
1 polymer ?
#
loop_
_entity_poly.entity_id
_entity_poly.type
_entity_poly.pdbx_seq_one_letter_code
_entity_poly.pdbx_strand_id
1 'polypeptide(L)'
;MKKLNRQCDLFKNNNLNFSEKGPLQDVFIDKKIIKEWQAKIITHQSPIFKSGHIDVNQYSLFESSSDELNASFNPIELTPLPLSFWRWPKAMHEGPAVYFVMDEIIDSGENIILYIGETISAEKRWKGEHDCKDYLSSYSDSLHKANVKTKLSIRFWLDVPTKTKERRKLEQKLIQAWLPPFNKETREIWATPFTSQIN
;
A
#
# COMPACT_ATOMS: atom_id res chain seq x y z
N MET A 1 0.73 -61.43 -29.85
CA MET A 1 -0.31 -60.64 -29.15
C MET A 1 0.29 -59.29 -28.74
N LYS A 2 -0.49 -58.22 -28.96
CA LYS A 2 -0.08 -56.80 -29.03
C LYS A 2 0.64 -56.30 -27.77
N LYS A 3 1.82 -55.70 -27.95
CA LYS A 3 2.47 -54.85 -26.92
C LYS A 3 1.74 -53.50 -26.90
N LEU A 4 1.19 -53.13 -25.74
CA LEU A 4 0.60 -51.81 -25.49
C LEU A 4 1.69 -50.75 -25.59
N ASN A 5 1.57 -49.81 -26.53
CA ASN A 5 2.40 -48.61 -26.58
C ASN A 5 2.03 -47.70 -25.40
N ARG A 6 2.97 -47.48 -24.47
CA ARG A 6 2.87 -46.46 -23.45
C ARG A 6 3.02 -45.09 -24.11
N GLN A 7 1.99 -44.27 -24.00
CA GLN A 7 1.96 -42.86 -24.36
C GLN A 7 2.82 -42.05 -23.39
N CYS A 8 4.15 -42.12 -23.50
CA CYS A 8 5.08 -41.26 -22.75
C CYS A 8 6.39 -41.08 -23.56
N ASP A 9 6.33 -40.50 -24.75
CA ASP A 9 7.55 -40.10 -25.50
C ASP A 9 7.33 -38.77 -26.26
N LEU A 10 6.71 -37.77 -25.61
CA LEU A 10 6.53 -36.43 -26.19
C LEU A 10 7.60 -35.40 -25.78
N PHE A 11 8.56 -35.75 -24.92
CA PHE A 11 9.55 -34.79 -24.39
C PHE A 11 11.02 -35.22 -24.56
N LYS A 12 11.35 -35.93 -25.65
CA LYS A 12 12.74 -36.28 -25.99
C LYS A 12 13.33 -35.41 -27.09
N ASN A 13 13.01 -34.13 -27.11
CA ASN A 13 13.78 -33.14 -27.87
C ASN A 13 14.37 -32.11 -26.89
N ASN A 14 15.54 -32.47 -26.36
CA ASN A 14 16.49 -31.53 -25.81
C ASN A 14 16.95 -30.61 -26.95
N ASN A 15 16.45 -29.37 -26.97
CA ASN A 15 17.14 -28.17 -27.43
C ASN A 15 16.25 -26.94 -27.15
N LEU A 16 15.79 -26.81 -25.90
CA LEU A 16 15.43 -25.49 -25.40
C LEU A 16 16.74 -24.81 -25.01
N ASN A 17 17.25 -23.99 -25.92
CA ASN A 17 18.15 -22.92 -25.53
C ASN A 17 17.41 -22.13 -24.44
N PHE A 18 17.76 -22.37 -23.18
CA PHE A 18 17.50 -21.41 -22.14
C PHE A 18 18.25 -20.17 -22.58
N SER A 19 17.53 -19.22 -23.18
CA SER A 19 18.04 -17.86 -23.33
C SER A 19 18.55 -17.49 -21.95
N GLU A 20 19.86 -17.27 -21.85
CA GLU A 20 20.44 -16.59 -20.71
C GLU A 20 19.52 -15.42 -20.40
N LYS A 21 19.03 -15.35 -19.15
CA LYS A 21 18.25 -14.22 -18.69
C LYS A 21 19.06 -12.98 -19.06
N GLY A 22 18.61 -12.25 -20.08
CA GLY A 22 19.16 -10.95 -20.39
C GLY A 22 19.14 -10.11 -19.11
N PRO A 23 20.11 -9.19 -18.93
CA PRO A 23 20.12 -8.34 -17.76
C PRO A 23 18.73 -7.74 -17.59
N LEU A 24 18.18 -7.85 -16.37
CA LEU A 24 16.89 -7.30 -15.98
C LEU A 24 16.80 -5.90 -16.60
N GLN A 25 15.97 -5.73 -17.64
CA GLN A 25 15.73 -4.41 -18.18
C GLN A 25 15.07 -3.62 -17.06
N ASP A 26 15.82 -2.65 -16.54
CA ASP A 26 15.30 -1.66 -15.62
C ASP A 26 14.12 -0.98 -16.32
N VAL A 27 12.91 -1.32 -15.90
CA VAL A 27 11.69 -0.68 -16.43
C VAL A 27 11.70 0.76 -15.94
N PHE A 28 12.12 1.66 -16.83
CA PHE A 28 12.12 3.08 -16.57
C PHE A 28 10.69 3.61 -16.75
N ILE A 29 10.08 4.07 -15.66
CA ILE A 29 8.79 4.73 -15.70
C ILE A 29 9.02 6.21 -15.98
N ASP A 30 8.42 6.73 -17.06
CA ASP A 30 8.53 8.14 -17.42
C ASP A 30 7.96 9.05 -16.31
N LYS A 31 8.64 10.16 -16.04
CA LYS A 31 8.22 11.19 -15.09
C LYS A 31 6.78 11.65 -15.31
N LYS A 32 6.34 11.76 -16.57
CA LYS A 32 4.98 12.13 -16.93
C LYS A 32 3.97 11.11 -16.42
N ILE A 33 4.25 9.81 -16.58
CA ILE A 33 3.38 8.72 -16.10
C ILE A 33 3.26 8.77 -14.58
N ILE A 34 4.38 8.99 -13.87
CA ILE A 34 4.38 9.12 -12.41
C ILE A 34 3.51 10.29 -11.97
N LYS A 35 3.67 11.45 -12.59
CA LYS A 35 2.88 12.66 -12.27
C LYS A 35 1.39 12.49 -12.56
N GLU A 36 1.04 11.88 -13.69
CA GLU A 36 -0.36 11.57 -14.03
C GLU A 36 -0.98 10.59 -13.04
N TRP A 37 -0.23 9.58 -12.61
CA TRP A 37 -0.66 8.64 -11.57
C TRP A 37 -0.87 9.33 -10.23
N GLN A 38 0.08 10.17 -9.78
CA GLN A 38 -0.05 10.96 -8.55
C GLN A 38 -1.28 11.89 -8.63
N ALA A 39 -1.49 12.56 -9.76
CA ALA A 39 -2.62 13.48 -9.97
C ALA A 39 -3.98 12.78 -9.85
N LYS A 40 -4.10 11.54 -10.34
CA LYS A 40 -5.32 10.73 -10.18
C LYS A 40 -5.63 10.47 -8.70
N ILE A 41 -4.61 10.09 -7.93
CA ILE A 41 -4.77 9.81 -6.49
C ILE A 41 -5.12 11.09 -5.73
N ILE A 42 -4.41 12.18 -6.01
CA ILE A 42 -4.68 13.51 -5.44
C ILE A 42 -6.14 13.93 -5.71
N THR A 43 -6.63 13.73 -6.94
CA THR A 43 -8.00 14.09 -7.32
C THR A 43 -9.05 13.40 -6.44
N HIS A 44 -8.79 12.16 -6.03
CA HIS A 44 -9.67 11.41 -5.12
C HIS A 44 -9.46 11.78 -3.65
N GLN A 45 -8.21 11.83 -3.19
CA GLN A 45 -7.88 11.92 -1.77
C GLN A 45 -7.89 13.35 -1.23
N SER A 46 -7.49 14.36 -2.01
CA SER A 46 -7.45 15.76 -1.55
C SER A 46 -8.80 16.31 -1.07
N PRO A 47 -9.94 16.03 -1.73
CA PRO A 47 -11.25 16.40 -1.21
C PRO A 47 -11.55 15.79 0.17
N ILE A 48 -11.17 14.52 0.38
CA ILE A 48 -11.37 13.80 1.65
C ILE A 48 -10.48 14.40 2.76
N PHE A 49 -9.24 14.76 2.43
CA PHE A 49 -8.36 15.46 3.36
C PHE A 49 -8.90 16.84 3.74
N LYS A 50 -9.51 17.57 2.79
CA LYS A 50 -10.05 18.92 2.99
C LYS A 50 -11.40 18.91 3.70
N SER A 51 -12.21 17.88 3.50
CA SER A 51 -13.48 17.74 4.22
C SER A 51 -13.26 17.42 5.70
N GLY A 52 -12.11 16.83 6.08
CA GLY A 52 -11.79 16.45 7.46
C GLY A 52 -12.64 15.29 8.01
N HIS A 53 -13.79 15.05 7.40
CA HIS A 53 -14.76 14.03 7.74
C HIS A 53 -14.61 12.83 6.82
N ILE A 54 -14.22 11.70 7.41
CA ILE A 54 -14.56 10.39 6.88
C ILE A 54 -15.67 9.89 7.79
N ASP A 55 -16.86 9.68 7.25
CA ASP A 55 -17.85 8.87 7.94
C ASP A 55 -17.39 7.41 7.90
N VAL A 56 -16.50 7.04 8.82
CA VAL A 56 -16.10 5.65 9.06
C VAL A 56 -17.27 4.82 9.61
N ASN A 57 -18.47 5.39 9.71
CA ASN A 57 -19.68 4.70 10.08
C ASN A 57 -20.70 4.61 8.95
N GLN A 58 -20.41 5.03 7.70
CA GLN A 58 -21.43 4.98 6.64
C GLN A 58 -22.05 3.58 6.54
N TYR A 59 -23.28 3.49 7.06
CA TYR A 59 -24.03 2.26 7.22
C TYR A 59 -24.54 1.83 5.84
N SER A 60 -24.68 0.52 5.67
CA SER A 60 -25.60 -0.06 4.70
C SER A 60 -26.92 0.72 4.73
N LEU A 61 -27.54 0.97 3.57
CA LEU A 61 -28.83 1.67 3.39
C LEU A 61 -30.01 1.10 4.23
N PHE A 62 -29.78 0.06 5.04
CA PHE A 62 -30.78 -0.70 5.78
C PHE A 62 -30.52 -0.87 7.29
N GLU A 63 -29.50 -0.24 7.90
CA GLU A 63 -29.27 -0.41 9.36
C GLU A 63 -29.28 0.92 10.13
N SER A 64 -30.07 0.91 11.21
CA SER A 64 -30.36 2.02 12.11
C SER A 64 -29.13 2.51 12.86
N SER A 65 -28.98 3.84 12.87
CA SER A 65 -27.92 4.64 13.51
C SER A 65 -27.79 4.42 15.01
N SER A 66 -26.59 4.00 15.44
CA SER A 66 -26.09 4.28 16.79
C SER A 66 -25.11 5.46 16.70
N ASP A 67 -25.46 6.57 17.34
CA ASP A 67 -24.69 7.84 17.44
C ASP A 67 -23.40 7.70 18.28
N GLU A 68 -22.45 6.85 17.89
CA GLU A 68 -21.17 6.79 18.58
C GLU A 68 -19.99 6.90 17.61
N LEU A 69 -19.32 8.06 17.71
CA LEU A 69 -18.05 8.50 17.11
C LEU A 69 -18.12 9.06 15.68
N ASN A 70 -18.80 10.20 15.53
CA ASN A 70 -18.50 11.21 14.49
C ASN A 70 -17.21 11.98 14.81
N ALA A 71 -16.14 11.27 15.17
CA ALA A 71 -14.83 11.90 15.32
C ALA A 71 -14.26 12.15 13.91
N SER A 72 -14.20 13.41 13.52
CA SER A 72 -13.43 13.86 12.36
C SER A 72 -12.01 13.33 12.52
N PHE A 73 -11.57 12.42 11.64
CA PHE A 73 -10.23 11.87 11.67
C PHE A 73 -9.51 12.21 10.37
N ASN A 74 -8.40 12.94 10.50
CA ASN A 74 -7.54 13.29 9.39
C ASN A 74 -6.13 12.73 9.60
N PRO A 75 -5.64 11.80 8.76
CA PRO A 75 -4.29 11.27 8.86
C PRO A 75 -3.18 12.33 8.79
N ILE A 76 -3.45 13.51 8.20
CA ILE A 76 -2.49 14.62 8.13
C ILE A 76 -2.18 15.21 9.52
N GLU A 77 -3.07 15.05 10.49
CA GLU A 77 -2.89 15.56 11.85
C GLU A 77 -1.98 14.66 12.69
N LEU A 78 -1.78 13.41 12.26
CA LEU A 78 -0.89 12.47 12.93
C LEU A 78 0.58 12.83 12.73
N THR A 79 1.41 12.55 13.74
CA THR A 79 2.86 12.79 13.68
C THR A 79 3.53 11.95 12.58
N PRO A 80 4.24 12.58 11.63
CA PRO A 80 5.01 11.86 10.62
C PRO A 80 6.29 11.27 11.20
N LEU A 81 6.51 9.99 10.93
CA LEU A 81 7.74 9.27 11.26
C LEU A 81 8.46 8.81 9.98
N PRO A 82 9.80 8.69 10.01
CA PRO A 82 10.54 8.11 8.90
C PRO A 82 10.18 6.63 8.73
N LEU A 83 10.22 6.10 7.50
CA LEU A 83 9.97 4.67 7.23
C LEU A 83 10.97 3.73 7.95
N SER A 84 12.11 4.27 8.42
CA SER A 84 13.12 3.57 9.20
C SER A 84 12.89 3.58 10.72
N PHE A 85 11.74 4.05 11.21
CA PHE A 85 11.42 4.17 12.65
C PHE A 85 11.66 2.88 13.45
N TRP A 86 11.44 1.71 12.84
CA TRP A 86 11.62 0.39 13.47
C TRP A 86 13.08 0.06 13.81
N ARG A 87 14.04 0.83 13.30
CA ARG A 87 15.48 0.73 13.62
C ARG A 87 15.85 1.48 14.90
N TRP A 88 14.94 2.26 15.47
CA TRP A 88 15.22 3.02 16.68
C TRP A 88 15.32 2.10 17.90
N PRO A 89 16.17 2.44 18.88
CA PRO A 89 16.44 1.58 20.04
C PRO A 89 15.26 1.46 21.01
N LYS A 90 14.27 2.36 20.93
CA LYS A 90 13.08 2.37 21.78
C LYS A 90 11.82 2.37 20.92
N ALA A 91 10.85 1.55 21.34
CA ALA A 91 9.51 1.57 20.77
C ALA A 91 8.85 2.92 20.93
N MET A 92 8.54 3.55 19.80
CA MET A 92 7.75 4.78 19.75
C MET A 92 6.28 4.52 20.08
N HIS A 93 5.79 3.33 19.71
CA HIS A 93 4.38 2.97 19.88
C HIS A 93 4.25 1.53 20.36
N GLU A 94 3.56 1.36 21.48
CA GLU A 94 3.16 0.07 22.03
C GLU A 94 1.63 -0.03 22.00
N GLY A 95 1.13 -1.17 21.53
CA GLY A 95 -0.30 -1.44 21.46
C GLY A 95 -0.88 -1.40 20.04
N PRO A 96 -2.21 -1.63 19.96
CA PRO A 96 -2.93 -1.70 18.70
C PRO A 96 -2.94 -0.34 17.99
N ALA A 97 -2.71 -0.37 16.68
CA ALA A 97 -2.65 0.83 15.85
C ALA A 97 -3.17 0.54 14.45
N VAL A 98 -3.69 1.58 13.80
CA VAL A 98 -3.77 1.66 12.34
C VAL A 98 -2.68 2.59 11.86
N TYR A 99 -1.94 2.20 10.83
CA TYR A 99 -0.86 3.00 10.28
C TYR A 99 -1.13 3.39 8.83
N PHE A 100 -0.63 4.56 8.46
CA PHE A 100 -0.78 5.17 7.15
C PHE A 100 0.60 5.44 6.59
N VAL A 101 0.91 4.84 5.44
CA VAL A 101 2.09 5.23 4.67
C VAL A 101 1.68 6.29 3.68
N MET A 102 2.38 7.42 3.71
CA MET A 102 2.02 8.62 2.96
C MET A 102 3.22 9.17 2.19
N ASP A 103 2.93 9.89 1.12
CA ASP A 103 3.88 10.73 0.40
C ASP A 103 3.37 12.17 0.35
N GLU A 104 4.27 13.12 0.57
CA GLU A 104 4.00 14.54 0.38
C GLU A 104 4.54 14.94 -1.00
N ILE A 105 3.63 15.29 -1.91
CA ILE A 105 3.95 15.63 -3.29
C ILE A 105 4.47 17.06 -3.34
N ILE A 106 5.80 17.21 -3.36
CA ILE A 106 6.50 18.50 -3.21
C ILE A 106 6.02 19.56 -4.21
N ASP A 107 5.74 19.18 -5.45
CA ASP A 107 5.33 20.12 -6.50
C ASP A 107 3.95 20.76 -6.24
N SER A 108 3.05 20.06 -5.54
CA SER A 108 1.67 20.52 -5.25
C SER A 108 1.41 20.83 -3.78
N GLY A 109 2.26 20.35 -2.86
CA GLY A 109 2.02 20.40 -1.41
C GLY A 109 0.91 19.46 -0.93
N GLU A 110 0.36 18.62 -1.80
CA GLU A 110 -0.71 17.68 -1.47
C GLU A 110 -0.13 16.41 -0.85
N ASN A 111 -0.91 15.77 0.03
CA ASN A 111 -0.55 14.48 0.62
C ASN A 111 -1.32 13.36 -0.08
N ILE A 112 -0.67 12.21 -0.28
CA ILE A 112 -1.34 10.99 -0.71
C ILE A 112 -1.09 9.85 0.28
N ILE A 113 -2.11 9.05 0.53
CA ILE A 113 -2.02 7.78 1.26
C ILE A 113 -1.71 6.69 0.25
N LEU A 114 -0.57 6.04 0.43
CA LEU A 114 -0.08 4.94 -0.39
C LEU A 114 -0.55 3.58 0.14
N TYR A 115 -0.61 3.43 1.47
CA TYR A 115 -0.98 2.18 2.13
C TYR A 115 -1.61 2.42 3.49
N ILE A 116 -2.59 1.60 3.86
CA ILE A 116 -3.21 1.54 5.18
C ILE A 116 -3.09 0.12 5.72
N GLY A 117 -2.69 -0.02 6.98
CA GLY A 117 -2.60 -1.33 7.63
C GLY A 117 -2.93 -1.31 9.12
N GLU A 118 -3.41 -2.43 9.65
CA GLU A 118 -3.55 -2.65 11.10
C GLU A 118 -2.34 -3.39 11.70
N THR A 119 -2.08 -3.14 12.98
CA THR A 119 -1.10 -3.90 13.76
C THR A 119 -1.44 -3.92 15.24
N ILE A 120 -1.03 -4.99 15.93
CA ILE A 120 -1.03 -5.07 17.41
C ILE A 120 0.29 -4.51 17.98
N SER A 121 1.34 -4.48 17.16
CA SER A 121 2.67 -3.97 17.52
C SER A 121 3.41 -3.54 16.25
N ALA A 122 3.50 -2.22 16.04
CA ALA A 122 4.13 -1.63 14.86
C ALA A 122 5.58 -2.12 14.66
N GLU A 123 6.36 -2.16 15.73
CA GLU A 123 7.76 -2.60 15.65
C GLU A 123 7.92 -4.05 15.17
N LYS A 124 7.15 -4.98 15.76
CA LYS A 124 7.25 -6.40 15.43
C LYS A 124 6.87 -6.64 13.97
N ARG A 125 5.83 -5.93 13.50
CA ARG A 125 5.35 -6.04 12.11
C ARG A 125 6.34 -5.49 11.09
N TRP A 126 7.01 -4.38 11.41
CA TRP A 126 7.96 -3.70 10.52
C TRP A 126 9.41 -4.23 10.62
N LYS A 127 9.76 -5.06 11.61
CA LYS A 127 11.06 -5.76 11.65
C LYS A 127 11.12 -6.97 10.70
N GLY A 128 10.00 -7.60 10.38
CA GLY A 128 9.92 -8.75 9.45
C GLY A 128 9.78 -8.39 7.97
N GLU A 129 9.61 -9.41 7.14
CA GLU A 129 9.22 -9.29 5.72
C GLU A 129 7.79 -8.75 5.58
N HIS A 130 7.61 -7.82 4.64
CA HIS A 130 6.36 -7.10 4.50
C HIS A 130 6.20 -6.57 3.07
N ASP A 131 5.21 -7.06 2.33
CA ASP A 131 4.94 -6.68 0.92
C ASP A 131 4.94 -5.15 0.71
N CYS A 132 4.36 -4.37 1.63
CA CYS A 132 4.40 -2.90 1.58
C CYS A 132 5.81 -2.32 1.46
N LYS A 133 6.85 -2.90 2.08
CA LYS A 133 8.23 -2.43 1.93
C LYS A 133 8.73 -2.58 0.50
N ASP A 134 8.38 -3.69 -0.16
CA ASP A 134 8.81 -3.94 -1.54
C ASP A 134 8.13 -2.95 -2.49
N TYR A 135 6.81 -2.70 -2.31
CA TYR A 135 6.12 -1.65 -3.08
C TYR A 135 6.70 -0.27 -2.84
N LEU A 136 7.05 0.08 -1.60
CA LEU A 136 7.66 1.37 -1.27
C LEU A 136 9.07 1.50 -1.85
N SER A 137 9.85 0.41 -1.89
CA SER A 137 11.15 0.40 -2.55
C SER A 137 10.99 0.63 -4.05
N SER A 138 10.14 -0.16 -4.71
CA SER A 138 9.86 0.01 -6.15
C SER A 138 9.37 1.42 -6.48
N TYR A 139 8.47 1.98 -5.65
CA TYR A 139 7.99 3.35 -5.79
C TYR A 139 9.12 4.37 -5.68
N SER A 140 9.87 4.34 -4.57
CA SER A 140 10.98 5.27 -4.31
C SER A 140 12.06 5.19 -5.40
N ASP A 141 12.39 3.98 -5.84
CA ASP A 141 13.40 3.75 -6.88
C ASP A 141 12.96 4.30 -8.23
N SER A 142 11.70 4.06 -8.63
CA SER A 142 11.15 4.62 -9.87
C SER A 142 11.09 6.14 -9.86
N LEU A 143 10.71 6.75 -8.72
CA LEU A 143 10.69 8.21 -8.57
C LEU A 143 12.10 8.79 -8.65
N HIS A 144 13.06 8.16 -7.97
CA HIS A 144 14.46 8.57 -8.02
C HIS A 144 15.02 8.51 -9.45
N LYS A 145 14.80 7.40 -10.17
CA LYS A 145 15.23 7.24 -11.57
C LYS A 145 14.62 8.32 -12.47
N ALA A 146 13.35 8.66 -12.28
CA ALA A 146 12.66 9.71 -13.02
C ALA A 146 12.97 11.15 -12.56
N ASN A 147 13.87 11.34 -11.59
CA ASN A 147 14.18 12.64 -10.98
C ASN A 147 12.91 13.35 -10.47
N VAL A 148 12.08 12.59 -9.75
CA VAL A 148 10.89 13.05 -9.02
C VAL A 148 11.20 12.94 -7.54
N LYS A 149 11.04 14.04 -6.81
CA LYS A 149 11.25 14.05 -5.36
C LYS A 149 10.03 13.49 -4.64
N THR A 150 10.27 12.81 -3.53
CA THR A 150 9.26 12.21 -2.64
C THR A 150 9.63 12.49 -1.20
N LYS A 151 8.64 12.53 -0.32
CA LYS A 151 8.83 12.65 1.13
C LYS A 151 7.93 11.64 1.82
N LEU A 152 8.39 10.39 1.76
CA LEU A 152 7.71 9.27 2.39
C LEU A 152 7.72 9.40 3.91
N SER A 153 6.55 9.16 4.50
CA SER A 153 6.37 9.10 5.95
C SER A 153 5.40 7.98 6.32
N ILE A 154 5.48 7.54 7.56
CA ILE A 154 4.49 6.68 8.18
C ILE A 154 3.91 7.37 9.41
N ARG A 155 2.60 7.20 9.61
CA ARG A 155 1.85 7.81 10.72
C ARG A 155 1.04 6.75 11.43
N PHE A 156 0.89 6.87 12.75
CA PHE A 156 0.19 5.89 13.59
C PHE A 156 -1.00 6.51 14.30
N TRP A 157 -2.16 5.89 14.15
CA TRP A 157 -3.36 6.18 14.95
C TRP A 157 -3.50 5.11 16.04
N LEU A 158 -3.37 5.53 17.30
CA LEU A 158 -3.39 4.64 18.47
C LEU A 158 -4.77 4.52 19.12
N ASP A 159 -5.66 5.48 18.87
CA ASP A 159 -7.04 5.47 19.39
C ASP A 159 -7.93 4.60 18.49
N VAL A 160 -7.63 3.30 18.48
CA VAL A 160 -8.28 2.30 17.62
C VAL A 160 -8.74 1.10 18.45
N PRO A 161 -9.70 0.29 17.94
CA PRO A 161 -10.18 -0.87 18.68
C PRO A 161 -9.07 -1.83 19.09
N THR A 162 -9.10 -2.26 20.35
CA THR A 162 -8.16 -3.25 20.89
C THR A 162 -8.38 -4.63 20.26
N LYS A 163 -9.66 -5.00 20.06
CA LYS A 163 -10.06 -6.25 19.42
C LYS A 163 -9.68 -6.24 17.93
N THR A 164 -8.86 -7.20 17.51
CA THR A 164 -8.39 -7.34 16.12
C THR A 164 -9.51 -7.35 15.09
N LYS A 165 -10.64 -8.02 15.38
CA LYS A 165 -11.78 -8.07 14.46
C LYS A 165 -12.35 -6.68 14.17
N GLU A 166 -12.53 -5.85 15.20
CA GLU A 166 -13.09 -4.50 15.06
C GLU A 166 -12.07 -3.56 14.42
N ARG A 167 -10.79 -3.69 14.76
CA ARG A 167 -9.72 -2.91 14.12
C ARG A 167 -9.58 -3.23 12.62
N ARG A 168 -9.72 -4.51 12.22
CA ARG A 168 -9.75 -4.90 10.81
C ARG A 168 -10.96 -4.34 10.06
N LYS A 169 -12.12 -4.26 10.71
CA LYS A 169 -13.27 -3.56 10.11
C LYS A 169 -12.96 -2.08 9.90
N LEU A 170 -12.37 -1.42 10.89
CA LEU A 170 -11.95 -0.02 10.77
C LEU A 170 -10.94 0.17 9.62
N GLU A 171 -9.91 -0.69 9.55
CA GLU A 171 -8.94 -0.71 8.44
C GLU A 171 -9.63 -0.85 7.08
N GLN A 172 -10.56 -1.80 6.93
CA GLN A 172 -11.28 -2.00 5.66
C GLN A 172 -12.14 -0.78 5.28
N LYS A 173 -12.82 -0.14 6.24
CA LYS A 173 -13.56 1.09 5.98
C LYS A 173 -12.63 2.23 5.55
N LEU A 174 -11.46 2.36 6.17
CA LEU A 174 -10.46 3.36 5.78
C LEU A 174 -9.90 3.08 4.38
N ILE A 175 -9.62 1.81 4.03
CA ILE A 175 -9.19 1.41 2.68
C ILE A 175 -10.27 1.76 1.65
N GLN A 176 -11.54 1.49 1.94
CA GLN A 176 -12.65 1.81 1.03
C GLN A 176 -12.84 3.32 0.84
N ALA A 177 -12.65 4.12 1.88
CA ALA A 177 -12.75 5.58 1.79
C ALA A 177 -11.58 6.19 0.99
N TRP A 178 -10.35 5.84 1.34
CA TRP A 178 -9.15 6.49 0.79
C TRP A 178 -8.63 5.86 -0.49
N LEU A 179 -9.03 4.61 -0.78
CA LEU A 179 -8.57 3.82 -1.91
C LEU A 179 -7.02 3.85 -2.06
N PRO A 180 -6.23 3.46 -1.05
CA PRO A 180 -4.78 3.51 -1.13
C PRO A 180 -4.22 2.58 -2.25
N PRO A 181 -3.28 3.01 -3.09
CA PRO A 181 -2.85 2.27 -4.28
C PRO A 181 -2.03 1.02 -4.02
N PHE A 182 -1.45 0.84 -2.83
CA PHE A 182 -0.63 -0.34 -2.50
C PHE A 182 -1.36 -1.37 -1.65
N ASN A 183 -2.60 -1.11 -1.22
CA ASN A 183 -3.46 -2.13 -0.63
C ASN A 183 -3.94 -3.09 -1.72
N LYS A 184 -3.94 -4.40 -1.44
CA LYS A 184 -4.27 -5.43 -2.42
C LYS A 184 -5.68 -5.24 -2.98
N GLU A 185 -6.60 -4.79 -2.13
CA GLU A 185 -8.02 -4.57 -2.42
C GLU A 185 -8.28 -3.45 -3.42
N THR A 186 -7.41 -2.44 -3.46
CA THR A 186 -7.63 -1.19 -4.21
C THR A 186 -6.55 -0.96 -5.27
N ARG A 187 -5.56 -1.84 -5.37
CA ARG A 187 -4.43 -1.74 -6.29
C ARG A 187 -4.85 -1.64 -7.77
N GLU A 188 -5.84 -2.43 -8.18
CA GLU A 188 -6.27 -2.50 -9.59
C GLU A 188 -6.93 -1.20 -10.06
N ILE A 189 -7.52 -0.43 -9.15
CA ILE A 189 -8.20 0.85 -9.44
C ILE A 189 -7.23 1.87 -10.05
N TRP A 190 -5.98 1.86 -9.59
CA TRP A 190 -5.00 2.89 -9.93
C TRP A 190 -4.07 2.53 -11.09
N ALA A 191 -4.14 1.29 -11.57
CA ALA A 191 -3.19 0.75 -12.54
C ALA A 191 -1.73 1.08 -12.14
N THR A 192 -1.40 0.86 -10.86
CA THR A 192 -0.13 1.27 -10.26
C THR A 192 1.06 0.74 -11.07
N PRO A 193 1.92 1.63 -11.61
CA PRO A 193 2.97 1.23 -12.54
C PRO A 193 4.19 0.62 -11.83
N PHE A 194 4.23 0.70 -10.50
CA PHE A 194 5.28 0.14 -9.66
C PHE A 194 4.95 -1.31 -9.33
N THR A 195 5.74 -2.23 -9.83
CA THR A 195 5.65 -3.65 -9.46
C THR A 195 6.76 -3.95 -8.45
N SER A 196 6.38 -4.46 -7.28
CA SER A 196 7.27 -5.35 -6.54
C SER A 196 7.37 -6.61 -7.42
N GLN A 197 8.57 -7.05 -7.77
CA GLN A 197 8.72 -8.31 -8.52
C GLN A 197 8.08 -9.44 -7.70
N ILE A 198 6.86 -9.85 -8.07
CA ILE A 198 6.30 -11.13 -7.63
C ILE A 198 6.75 -12.10 -8.70
N ASN A 199 7.80 -12.87 -8.39
CA ASN A 199 8.13 -14.10 -9.11
C ASN A 199 7.03 -15.14 -8.85
#